data_AF-A0A961C831-F1
#
_entry.id   AF-A0A961C831-F1
#
_cell.length_a   1.000
_cell.length_b   1.000
_cell.length_c   1.000
_cell.angle_alpha   90.00
_cell.angle_beta   90.00
_cell.angle_gamma   90.00
#
_symmetry.space_group_name_H-M   'P 1'
#
loop_
_entity.id
_entity.type
_entity.pdbx_description
1 polymer ?
#
loop_
_entity_poly.entity_id
_entity_poly.type
_entity_poly.pdbx_seq_one_letter_code
_entity_poly.pdbx_strand_id
1 'polypeptide(L)'
;MSHTKAETVQELTADTGGVWLVTTQGSTHIWDLDSWTYTRRPGRGRGNFQGDGVPQRIWSVGRFPKVGESFYVELDDTVDQVQTRLSTEVRRIERISDPQPDAVNHA
;
A
#
# COMPACT_ATOMS: atom_id res chain seq x y z
N MET A 1 3.90 -23.64 -16.65
CA MET A 1 4.31 -22.51 -15.80
C MET A 1 3.26 -21.42 -15.90
N SER A 2 2.25 -21.46 -15.04
CA SER A 2 1.19 -20.45 -15.03
C SER A 2 1.67 -19.26 -14.21
N HIS A 3 2.01 -18.15 -14.85
CA HIS A 3 2.26 -16.90 -14.15
C HIS A 3 0.90 -16.36 -13.71
N THR A 4 0.58 -16.41 -12.42
CA THR A 4 -0.57 -15.69 -11.88
C THR A 4 -0.27 -14.21 -12.05
N LYS A 5 -0.87 -13.58 -13.07
CA LYS A 5 -0.70 -12.15 -13.30
C LYS A 5 -1.34 -11.42 -12.12
N ALA A 6 -0.55 -10.69 -11.34
CA ALA A 6 -1.06 -9.86 -10.27
C ALA A 6 -2.11 -8.89 -10.86
N GLU A 7 -3.26 -8.79 -10.18
CA GLU A 7 -4.31 -7.85 -10.54
C GLU A 7 -3.76 -6.41 -10.41
N THR A 8 -4.09 -5.55 -11.37
CA THR A 8 -3.64 -4.15 -11.39
C THR A 8 -4.81 -3.21 -11.61
N VAL A 9 -4.83 -2.09 -10.89
CA VAL A 9 -5.85 -1.04 -11.04
C VAL A 9 -5.18 0.31 -11.31
N GLN A 10 -5.96 1.27 -11.80
CA GLN A 10 -5.48 2.64 -12.03
C GLN A 10 -5.63 3.52 -10.78
N GLU A 11 -6.54 3.17 -9.89
CA GLU A 11 -6.90 3.96 -8.71
C GLU A 11 -7.43 3.01 -7.62
N LEU A 12 -7.06 3.29 -6.37
CA LEU A 12 -7.75 2.77 -5.20
C LEU A 12 -8.84 3.74 -4.81
N THR A 13 -9.95 3.24 -4.27
CA THR A 13 -11.08 4.06 -3.81
C THR A 13 -11.53 3.60 -2.44
N ALA A 14 -12.47 4.34 -1.84
CA ALA A 14 -13.10 3.93 -0.58
C ALA A 14 -13.83 2.57 -0.65
N ASP A 15 -14.25 2.15 -1.85
CA ASP A 15 -14.92 0.87 -2.08
C ASP A 15 -13.96 -0.27 -2.43
N THR A 16 -12.66 0.03 -2.56
CA THR A 16 -11.65 -0.99 -2.88
C THR A 16 -11.31 -1.79 -1.63
N GLY A 17 -11.44 -3.12 -1.70
CA GLY A 17 -10.96 -4.04 -0.66
C GLY A 17 -9.62 -4.69 -1.03
N GLY A 18 -9.06 -5.49 -0.15
CA GLY A 18 -7.84 -6.24 -0.35
C GLY A 18 -6.55 -5.50 0.02
N VAL A 19 -5.43 -6.21 -0.17
CA VAL A 19 -4.09 -5.71 0.10
C VAL A 19 -3.41 -5.34 -1.22
N TRP A 20 -2.88 -4.12 -1.30
CA TRP A 20 -2.33 -3.56 -2.52
C TRP A 20 -0.92 -3.02 -2.32
N LEU A 21 -0.02 -3.38 -3.23
CA LEU A 21 1.29 -2.77 -3.40
C LEU A 21 1.17 -1.55 -4.32
N VAL A 22 1.38 -0.38 -3.75
CA VAL A 22 1.48 0.89 -4.48
C VAL A 22 2.97 1.24 -4.62
N THR A 23 3.46 1.33 -5.84
CA THR A 23 4.83 1.74 -6.15
C THR A 23 4.84 3.19 -6.58
N THR A 24 5.65 4.01 -5.91
CA THR A 24 5.91 5.41 -6.28
C THR A 24 7.35 5.54 -6.80
N GLN A 25 7.73 6.73 -7.27
CA GLN A 25 9.07 6.97 -7.84
C GLN A 25 10.24 6.55 -6.93
N GLY A 26 10.05 6.50 -5.61
CA GLY A 26 11.14 6.22 -4.67
C GLY A 26 10.78 5.34 -3.49
N SER A 27 9.59 4.77 -3.43
CA SER A 27 9.12 3.97 -2.30
C SER A 27 8.07 2.98 -2.74
N THR A 28 7.89 1.93 -1.95
CA THR A 28 6.72 1.07 -2.05
C THR A 28 5.85 1.27 -0.81
N HIS A 29 4.56 1.06 -1.00
CA HIS A 29 3.55 1.27 0.02
C HIS A 29 2.59 0.10 -0.02
N ILE A 30 2.31 -0.48 1.15
CA ILE A 30 1.29 -1.51 1.28
C ILE A 30 0.05 -0.81 1.84
N TRP A 31 -1.04 -0.88 1.09
CA TRP A 31 -2.37 -0.46 1.50
C TRP A 31 -3.18 -1.72 1.76
N ASP A 32 -3.35 -2.06 3.03
CA ASP A 32 -4.27 -3.12 3.44
C ASP A 32 -5.62 -2.47 3.74
N LEU A 33 -6.50 -2.49 2.75
CA LEU A 33 -7.81 -1.84 2.84
C LEU A 33 -8.83 -2.72 3.59
N ASP A 34 -8.56 -4.02 3.74
CA ASP A 34 -9.39 -4.92 4.56
C ASP A 34 -9.15 -4.66 6.06
N SER A 35 -7.89 -4.43 6.45
CA SER A 35 -7.51 -4.09 7.84
C SER A 35 -7.44 -2.58 8.11
N TRP A 36 -7.63 -1.76 7.07
CA TRP A 36 -7.50 -0.30 7.11
C TRP A 36 -6.15 0.20 7.64
N THR A 37 -5.06 -0.34 7.09
CA THR A 37 -3.69 0.03 7.45
C THR A 37 -2.82 0.40 6.25
N TYR A 38 -1.79 1.21 6.53
CA TYR A 38 -0.80 1.67 5.58
C TYR A 38 0.60 1.34 6.10
N THR A 39 1.45 0.80 5.23
CA THR A 39 2.88 0.59 5.50
C THR A 39 3.71 1.25 4.41
N ARG A 40 4.72 2.04 4.80
CA ARG A 40 5.71 2.58 3.85
C ARG A 40 7.00 1.78 3.91
N ARG A 41 7.60 1.52 2.75
CA ARG A 41 8.95 0.96 2.61
C ARG A 41 9.78 1.91 1.73
N PRO A 42 10.64 2.75 2.32
CA PRO A 42 11.46 3.67 1.56
C PRO A 42 12.47 2.91 0.68
N GLY A 43 12.65 3.37 -0.56
CA GLY A 43 13.73 2.90 -1.42
C GLY A 43 15.08 3.50 -1.03
N ARG A 44 16.15 3.00 -1.65
CA ARG A 44 17.52 3.48 -1.42
C ARG A 44 17.62 5.00 -1.58
N GLY A 45 18.28 5.66 -0.63
CA GLY A 45 18.51 7.11 -0.66
C GLY A 45 17.33 7.97 -0.21
N ARG A 46 16.26 7.37 0.31
CA ARG A 46 15.17 8.11 0.97
C ARG A 46 15.40 8.18 2.47
N GLY A 47 14.99 9.30 3.07
CA GLY A 47 15.01 9.45 4.52
C GLY A 47 14.03 8.48 5.18
N ASN A 48 14.41 7.98 6.35
CA ASN A 48 13.55 7.15 7.17
C ASN A 48 12.56 8.05 7.93
N PHE A 49 11.30 7.65 7.96
CA PHE A 49 10.29 8.23 8.83
C PHE A 49 9.95 7.24 9.95
N GLN A 50 9.47 7.79 11.07
CA GLN A 50 8.87 6.97 12.13
C GLN A 50 7.73 6.14 11.53
N GLY A 51 7.70 4.84 11.86
CA GLY A 51 6.69 3.90 11.35
C GLY A 51 7.02 3.24 10.00
N ASP A 52 8.14 3.59 9.34
CA ASP A 52 8.55 2.87 8.13
C ASP A 52 8.73 1.37 8.43
N GLY A 53 8.18 0.52 7.55
CA GLY A 53 8.19 -0.94 7.68
C GLY A 53 7.14 -1.54 8.61
N VAL A 54 6.37 -0.71 9.33
CA VAL A 54 5.34 -1.16 10.28
C VAL A 54 3.94 -0.76 9.76
N PRO A 55 2.93 -1.66 9.83
CA PRO A 55 1.55 -1.28 9.56
C PRO A 55 1.06 -0.22 10.54
N GLN A 56 0.60 0.92 10.01
CA GLN A 56 0.01 2.02 10.77
C GLN A 56 -1.48 2.14 10.41
N ARG A 57 -2.34 2.35 11.40
CA ARG A 57 -3.77 2.51 11.18
C ARG A 57 -4.04 3.82 10.42
N ILE A 58 -4.90 3.73 9.42
CA ILE A 58 -5.32 4.90 8.65
C ILE A 58 -6.39 5.64 9.45
N TRP A 59 -6.14 6.91 9.76
CA TRP A 59 -7.14 7.82 10.32
C TRP A 59 -8.08 8.30 9.22
N SER A 60 -7.50 8.84 8.13
CA SER A 60 -8.25 9.35 6.98
C SER A 60 -7.43 9.28 5.69
N VAL A 61 -8.12 9.24 4.56
CA VAL A 61 -7.50 9.31 3.23
C VAL A 61 -8.01 10.57 2.54
N GLY A 62 -7.19 11.62 2.49
CA GLY A 62 -7.55 12.85 1.77
C GLY A 62 -7.43 12.72 0.26
N ARG A 63 -6.59 11.79 -0.22
CA ARG A 63 -6.54 11.38 -1.64
C ARG A 63 -5.99 9.96 -1.76
N PHE A 64 -6.77 9.06 -2.36
CA PHE A 64 -6.34 7.69 -2.60
C PHE A 64 -5.24 7.61 -3.68
N PRO A 65 -4.42 6.54 -3.68
CA PRO A 65 -3.47 6.26 -4.75
C PRO A 65 -4.12 6.13 -6.12
N LYS A 66 -3.58 6.89 -7.08
CA LYS A 66 -3.96 6.82 -8.49
C LYS A 66 -2.72 6.99 -9.37
N VAL A 67 -2.57 6.11 -10.36
CA VAL A 67 -1.43 6.12 -11.28
C VAL A 67 -1.32 7.49 -11.97
N GLY A 68 -0.13 8.08 -11.93
CA GLY A 68 0.14 9.42 -12.47
C GLY A 68 -0.11 10.57 -11.48
N GLU A 69 -0.63 10.29 -10.28
CA GLU A 69 -0.89 11.29 -9.23
C GLU A 69 -0.16 10.95 -7.92
N SER A 70 -0.09 11.91 -6.99
CA SER A 70 0.29 11.66 -5.59
C SER A 70 -0.93 11.24 -4.76
N PHE A 71 -0.71 10.60 -3.63
CA PHE A 71 -1.71 10.34 -2.61
C PHE A 71 -1.41 11.10 -1.32
N TYR A 72 -2.44 11.28 -0.49
CA TYR A 72 -2.33 11.87 0.84
C TYR A 72 -3.12 11.03 1.85
N VAL A 73 -2.46 10.64 2.94
CA VAL A 73 -3.03 9.82 4.01
C VAL A 73 -2.62 10.35 5.38
N GLU A 74 -3.55 10.26 6.32
CA GLU A 74 -3.37 10.57 7.74
C GLU A 74 -3.40 9.27 8.53
N LEU A 75 -2.46 9.12 9.45
CA LEU A 75 -2.23 7.90 10.22
C LEU A 75 -2.37 8.22 11.70
N ASP A 76 -2.94 7.29 12.45
CA ASP A 76 -3.01 7.39 13.91
C ASP A 76 -1.60 7.52 14.51
N ASP A 77 -1.43 8.46 15.45
CA ASP A 77 -0.19 8.63 16.23
C ASP A 77 -0.51 8.64 17.73
N THR A 78 -1.29 9.62 18.16
CA THR A 78 -1.82 9.74 19.52
C THR A 78 -3.33 9.96 19.47
N VAL A 79 -3.98 10.04 20.63
CA VAL A 79 -5.42 10.32 20.73
C VAL A 79 -5.84 11.63 20.05
N ASP A 80 -4.94 12.61 19.97
CA ASP A 80 -5.19 13.98 19.51
C ASP A 80 -4.34 14.40 18.31
N GLN A 81 -3.50 13.51 17.77
CA GLN A 81 -2.58 13.83 16.68
C GLN A 81 -2.56 12.74 15.60
N VAL A 82 -2.35 13.19 14.36
CA VAL A 82 -2.12 12.34 13.20
C VAL A 82 -0.75 12.59 12.60
N GLN A 83 -0.15 11.54 12.05
CA GLN A 83 0.98 11.65 11.15
C GLN A 83 0.49 11.71 9.71
N THR A 84 1.03 12.64 8.92
CA THR A 84 0.66 12.76 7.50
C THR A 84 1.70 12.11 6.60
N ARG A 85 1.26 11.57 5.46
CA ARG A 85 2.14 11.11 4.38
C ARG A 85 1.63 11.68 3.06
N LEU A 86 2.51 12.39 2.36
CA LEU A 86 2.32 12.80 0.98
C LEU A 86 3.31 12.01 0.11
N SER A 87 2.79 11.37 -0.93
CA SER A 87 3.63 10.59 -1.83
C SER A 87 4.17 11.43 -2.99
N THR A 88 5.21 10.92 -3.65
CA THR A 88 5.46 11.28 -5.04
C THR A 88 4.49 10.54 -5.97
N GLU A 89 4.60 10.77 -7.27
CA GLU A 89 3.76 10.13 -8.29
C GLU A 89 3.72 8.60 -8.14
N VAL A 90 2.51 8.05 -8.12
CA VAL A 90 2.24 6.61 -8.18
C VAL A 90 2.52 6.12 -9.60
N ARG A 91 3.34 5.08 -9.69
CA ARG A 91 3.77 4.45 -10.94
C ARG A 91 3.00 3.18 -11.23
N ARG A 92 2.57 2.45 -10.20
CA ARG A 92 1.89 1.16 -10.34
C ARG A 92 1.13 0.80 -9.08
N ILE A 93 0.01 0.10 -9.26
CA ILE A 93 -0.83 -0.43 -8.17
C ILE A 93 -1.12 -1.90 -8.48
N GLU A 94 -0.78 -2.79 -7.57
CA GLU A 94 -0.86 -4.24 -7.76
C GLU A 94 -1.47 -4.92 -6.55
N ARG A 95 -2.36 -5.89 -6.76
CA ARG A 95 -2.92 -6.65 -5.66
C ARG A 95 -1.88 -7.64 -5.15
N ILE A 96 -1.67 -7.63 -3.84
CA ILE A 96 -0.92 -8.68 -3.14
C ILE A 96 -1.93 -9.81 -2.89
N SER A 97 -1.79 -10.90 -3.65
CA SER A 97 -2.46 -12.15 -3.33
C SER A 97 -1.58 -12.96 -2.40
N ASP A 98 -2.18 -13.67 -1.45
CA ASP A 98 -1.47 -14.74 -0.76
C ASP A 98 -0.91 -15.72 -1.80
N PRO A 99 0.29 -16.28 -1.60
CA PRO A 99 0.71 -17.41 -2.40
C PRO A 99 -0.34 -18.50 -2.24
N GLN A 100 -1.03 -18.81 -3.34
CA GLN A 100 -1.92 -19.96 -3.42
C GLN A 100 -1.11 -21.16 -2.91
N PRO A 101 -1.57 -21.90 -1.88
CA PRO A 101 -0.84 -23.08 -1.45
C PRO A 101 -0.78 -24.01 -2.66
N ASP A 102 0.42 -24.14 -3.22
CA ASP A 102 0.66 -25.03 -4.35
C ASP A 102 0.06 -26.38 -4.00
N ALA A 103 -0.73 -26.92 -4.92
CA ALA A 103 -1.34 -28.23 -4.84
C ALA A 103 -0.30 -29.22 -4.29
N VAL A 104 -0.43 -29.56 -3.01
CA VAL A 104 0.29 -30.66 -2.40
C VAL A 104 -0.23 -31.90 -3.11
N ASN A 105 0.49 -32.33 -4.15
CA ASN A 105 0.30 -33.62 -4.78
C ASN A 105 0.49 -34.67 -3.68
N HIS A 106 -0.62 -35.20 -3.19
CA HIS A 106 -0.61 -36.50 -2.52
C HIS A 106 -0.24 -37.54 -3.58
N ALA A 107 1.02 -37.95 -3.56
CA ALA A 107 1.48 -39.19 -4.16
C ALA A 107 1.46 -40.29 -3.11
#